data_AF-A0A919T6W0-F1
#
_entry.id   AF-A0A919T6W0-F1
#
_cell.length_a   1.000
_cell.length_b   1.000
_cell.length_c   1.000
_cell.angle_alpha   90.00
_cell.angle_beta   90.00
_cell.angle_gamma   90.00
#
_symmetry.space_group_name_H-M   'P 1'
#
loop_
_entity.id
_entity.type
_entity.pdbx_description
1 polymer ?
#
loop_
_entity_poly.entity_id
_entity_poly.type
_entity_poly.pdbx_seq_one_letter_code
_entity_poly.pdbx_strand_id
1 'polypeptide(L)'
;MAFRVEYNGEDIQLATLEAALDCARNAIANDLDRFDGWAVEHDEDVDDWFVQAVRNGRRVGPLAVISALDHRTRPGPAIVEEWERRVSFVGQTPAEAFAMAADWLERRPDIETLGDVGWHHTASGHQLRIYFRG
;
A
#
# COMPACT_ATOMS: atom_id res chain seq x y z
N MET A 1 -13.25 -2.74 20.17
CA MET A 1 -13.29 -2.66 18.70
C MET A 1 -12.23 -1.67 18.31
N ALA A 2 -11.25 -2.10 17.54
CA ALA A 2 -10.18 -1.25 17.02
C ALA A 2 -10.36 -1.14 15.50
N PHE A 3 -9.63 -0.24 14.86
CA PHE A 3 -9.68 -0.02 13.42
C PHE A 3 -8.25 0.00 12.89
N ARG A 4 -8.01 -0.65 11.75
CA ARG A 4 -6.73 -0.62 11.06
C ARG A 4 -6.84 0.30 9.85
N VAL A 5 -5.94 1.27 9.73
CA VAL A 5 -5.80 2.14 8.55
C VAL A 5 -4.64 1.61 7.73
N GLU A 6 -4.87 1.30 6.46
CA GLU A 6 -3.86 0.96 5.47
C GLU A 6 -3.74 2.09 4.44
N TYR A 7 -2.53 2.59 4.22
CA TYR A 7 -2.25 3.64 3.24
C TYR A 7 -0.80 3.57 2.74
N ASN A 8 -0.60 3.51 1.42
CA ASN A 8 0.74 3.42 0.78
C ASN A 8 1.65 2.29 1.33
N GLY A 9 1.06 1.19 1.80
CA GLY A 9 1.79 0.05 2.37
C GLY A 9 2.22 0.21 3.83
N GLU A 10 1.76 1.28 4.51
CA GLU A 10 1.87 1.45 5.96
C GLU A 10 0.53 1.11 6.63
N ASP A 11 0.59 0.52 7.83
CA ASP A 11 -0.57 0.17 8.64
C ASP A 11 -0.52 0.81 10.05
N ILE A 12 -1.64 1.38 10.48
CA ILE A 12 -1.78 2.02 11.80
C ILE A 12 -3.08 1.54 12.46
N GLN A 13 -3.00 1.08 13.71
CA GLN A 13 -4.17 0.66 14.49
C GLN A 13 -4.64 1.75 15.45
N LEU A 14 -5.94 2.01 15.46
CA LEU A 14 -6.59 3.08 16.22
C LEU A 14 -7.82 2.57 16.96
N ALA A 15 -8.13 3.19 18.09
CA ALA A 15 -9.17 2.71 18.99
C ALA A 15 -10.60 3.04 18.53
N THR A 16 -10.77 3.99 17.60
CA THR A 16 -12.09 4.46 17.12
C THR A 16 -12.08 4.67 15.62
N LEU A 17 -13.26 4.52 14.99
CA LEU A 17 -13.43 4.78 13.55
C LEU A 17 -13.14 6.23 13.21
N GLU A 18 -13.55 7.17 14.07
CA GLU A 18 -13.29 8.60 13.89
C GLU A 18 -11.79 8.89 13.85
N ALA A 19 -11.02 8.34 14.80
CA ALA A 19 -9.56 8.50 14.79
C ALA A 19 -8.93 7.87 13.55
N ALA A 20 -9.45 6.73 13.08
CA ALA A 20 -9.00 6.08 11.85
C ALA A 20 -9.28 6.91 10.60
N LEU A 21 -10.47 7.50 10.49
CA LEU A 21 -10.83 8.41 9.41
C LEU A 21 -9.96 9.66 9.41
N ASP A 22 -9.69 10.24 10.57
CA ASP A 22 -8.83 11.41 10.67
C ASP A 22 -7.36 11.08 10.37
N CYS A 23 -6.88 9.92 10.81
CA CYS A 23 -5.55 9.42 10.46
C CYS A 23 -5.39 9.24 8.95
N ALA A 24 -6.35 8.57 8.29
CA ALA A 24 -6.36 8.39 6.85
C ALA A 24 -6.36 9.73 6.09
N ARG A 25 -7.23 10.67 6.49
CA ARG A 25 -7.29 12.01 5.89
C ARG A 25 -5.99 12.78 6.07
N ASN A 26 -5.40 12.74 7.26
CA ASN A 26 -4.13 13.43 7.53
C ASN A 26 -2.99 12.83 6.71
N ALA A 27 -2.92 11.50 6.59
CA ALA A 27 -1.92 10.82 5.76
C ALA A 27 -2.05 11.24 4.29
N ILE A 28 -3.26 11.22 3.73
CA ILE A 28 -3.52 11.66 2.35
C ILE A 28 -3.23 13.15 2.17
N ALA A 29 -3.59 14.00 3.15
CA ALA A 29 -3.37 15.44 3.08
C ALA A 29 -1.89 15.81 3.10
N ASN A 30 -1.05 15.03 3.80
CA ASN A 30 0.40 15.23 3.78
C ASN A 30 1.03 14.91 2.41
N ASP A 31 0.41 14.01 1.64
CA ASP A 31 0.89 13.60 0.32
C ASP A 31 0.34 14.47 -0.83
N LEU A 32 -0.76 15.20 -0.60
CA LEU A 32 -1.47 15.97 -1.63
C LEU A 32 -1.48 17.47 -1.34
N ASP A 33 -0.91 18.23 -2.27
CA ASP A 33 -0.79 19.69 -2.17
C ASP A 33 -2.14 20.45 -2.19
N ARG A 34 -3.11 20.00 -3.00
CA ARG A 34 -4.44 20.64 -3.08
C ARG A 34 -5.56 19.68 -3.47
N PHE A 35 -6.65 19.72 -2.70
CA PHE A 35 -7.92 19.03 -2.93
C PHE A 35 -9.08 19.85 -2.30
N ASP A 36 -10.31 19.55 -2.68
CA ASP A 36 -11.51 20.32 -2.31
C ASP A 36 -12.40 19.60 -1.27
N GLY A 37 -12.16 18.30 -1.02
CA GLY A 37 -12.90 17.52 -0.03
C GLY A 37 -12.50 16.05 0.01
N TRP A 38 -13.37 15.23 0.61
CA TRP A 38 -13.15 13.81 0.84
C TRP A 38 -14.29 12.97 0.26
N ALA A 39 -13.95 11.84 -0.34
CA ALA A 39 -14.86 10.74 -0.59
C ALA A 39 -14.62 9.67 0.46
N VAL A 40 -15.68 9.31 1.19
CA VAL A 40 -15.67 8.18 2.12
C VAL A 40 -16.80 7.25 1.71
N GLU A 41 -16.46 6.00 1.41
CA GLU A 41 -17.41 4.95 1.01
C GLU A 41 -17.27 3.80 1.99
N HIS A 42 -18.39 3.30 2.50
CA HIS A 42 -18.43 2.13 3.39
C HIS A 42 -18.97 0.96 2.58
N ASP A 43 -18.19 -0.11 2.54
CA ASP A 43 -18.64 -1.40 2.02
C ASP A 43 -19.11 -2.25 3.21
N GLU A 44 -20.42 -2.39 3.32
CA GLU A 44 -21.08 -3.13 4.40
C GLU A 44 -20.83 -4.65 4.32
N ASP A 45 -20.45 -5.18 3.15
CA ASP A 45 -20.23 -6.62 2.97
C ASP A 45 -18.89 -7.07 3.58
N VAL A 46 -17.88 -6.20 3.56
CA VAL A 46 -16.54 -6.46 4.14
C VAL A 46 -16.23 -5.62 5.38
N ASP A 47 -17.13 -4.70 5.74
CA ASP A 47 -16.98 -3.74 6.84
C ASP A 47 -15.71 -2.88 6.74
N ASP A 48 -15.44 -2.39 5.51
CA ASP A 48 -14.31 -1.51 5.19
C ASP A 48 -14.77 -0.11 4.78
N TRP A 49 -14.02 0.91 5.20
CA TRP A 49 -14.17 2.29 4.76
C TRP A 49 -13.04 2.71 3.82
N PHE A 50 -13.42 3.17 2.64
CA PHE A 50 -12.55 3.65 1.59
C PHE A 50 -12.49 5.17 1.62
N VAL A 51 -11.31 5.73 1.89
CA VAL A 51 -11.10 7.18 2.03
C VAL A 51 -10.17 7.70 0.93
N GLN A 52 -10.64 8.68 0.16
CA GLN A 52 -9.86 9.29 -0.90
C GLN A 52 -10.12 10.79 -1.02
N ALA A 53 -9.11 11.57 -1.42
CA ALA A 53 -9.29 12.99 -1.66
C ALA A 53 -10.14 13.25 -2.91
N VAL A 54 -10.86 14.36 -2.94
CA VAL A 54 -11.68 14.80 -4.08
C VAL A 54 -11.20 16.17 -4.55
N ARG A 55 -11.00 16.32 -5.85
CA ARG A 55 -10.68 17.60 -6.50
C ARG A 55 -11.55 17.78 -7.74
N ASN A 56 -12.25 18.92 -7.84
CA ASN A 56 -13.21 19.22 -8.89
C ASN A 56 -14.26 18.10 -9.10
N GLY A 57 -14.75 17.53 -8.01
CA GLY A 57 -15.74 16.44 -8.05
C GLY A 57 -15.20 15.08 -8.48
N ARG A 58 -13.88 14.91 -8.63
CA ARG A 58 -13.24 13.63 -8.98
C ARG A 58 -12.35 13.13 -7.85
N ARG A 59 -12.36 11.82 -7.60
CA ARG A 59 -11.42 11.16 -6.68
C ARG A 59 -9.98 11.30 -7.21
N VAL A 60 -9.03 11.64 -6.34
CA VAL A 60 -7.61 11.89 -6.68
C VAL A 60 -6.67 11.32 -5.61
N GLY A 61 -5.47 10.94 -6.03
CA GLY A 61 -4.42 10.46 -5.14
C GLY A 61 -4.64 9.02 -4.66
N PRO A 62 -3.79 8.54 -3.73
CA PRO A 62 -3.88 7.18 -3.21
C PRO A 62 -5.12 6.98 -2.33
N LEU A 63 -5.55 5.73 -2.20
CA LEU A 63 -6.72 5.32 -1.44
C LEU A 63 -6.27 4.80 -0.07
N ALA A 64 -6.87 5.29 1.00
CA ALA A 64 -6.74 4.68 2.33
C ALA A 64 -7.90 3.71 2.58
N VAL A 65 -7.59 2.55 3.16
CA VAL A 65 -8.58 1.54 3.55
C VAL A 65 -8.61 1.44 5.06
N ILE A 66 -9.79 1.49 5.65
CA ILE A 66 -9.98 1.35 7.09
C ILE A 66 -10.81 0.11 7.34
N SER A 67 -10.31 -0.82 8.15
CA SER A 67 -11.02 -2.06 8.48
C SER A 67 -11.36 -2.12 9.97
N ALA A 68 -12.58 -2.54 10.30
CA ALA A 68 -12.93 -2.84 11.68
C ALA A 68 -12.23 -4.12 12.18
N LEU A 69 -11.64 -4.06 13.36
CA LEU A 69 -11.06 -5.19 14.08
C LEU A 69 -12.04 -5.59 15.20
N ASP A 70 -12.93 -6.54 14.91
CA ASP A 70 -13.76 -7.20 15.91
C ASP A 70 -13.01 -8.39 16.56
N HIS A 71 -13.45 -8.81 17.75
CA HIS A 71 -12.85 -9.95 18.48
C HIS A 71 -13.50 -11.31 18.17
N ARG A 72 -14.34 -11.45 17.12
CA ARG A 72 -15.12 -12.68 16.86
C ARG A 72 -15.24 -13.16 15.42
N THR A 73 -14.77 -12.45 14.40
CA THR A 73 -14.85 -12.87 12.98
C THR A 73 -14.00 -11.90 12.15
N ARG A 74 -12.87 -12.21 11.50
CA ARG A 74 -12.11 -13.39 11.07
C ARG A 74 -10.68 -12.85 10.83
N PRO A 75 -9.56 -13.60 10.92
CA PRO A 75 -8.41 -13.20 10.09
C PRO A 75 -8.95 -13.20 8.66
N GLY A 76 -9.00 -12.05 7.99
CA GLY A 76 -9.37 -12.06 6.58
C GLY A 76 -8.46 -13.07 5.87
N PRO A 77 -8.98 -14.04 5.10
CA PRO A 77 -8.14 -14.74 4.13
C PRO A 77 -7.86 -13.70 3.03
N ALA A 78 -6.62 -13.27 2.81
CA ALA A 78 -5.53 -14.17 2.49
C ALA A 78 -4.25 -13.92 3.30
N ILE A 79 -3.65 -15.02 3.73
CA ILE A 79 -2.20 -15.17 3.60
C ILE A 79 -1.94 -15.17 2.09
N VAL A 80 -1.45 -14.05 1.55
CA VAL A 80 -0.62 -14.13 0.34
C VAL A 80 0.74 -14.53 0.87
N GLU A 81 1.24 -15.67 0.39
CA GLU A 81 2.47 -16.31 0.85
C GLU A 81 3.52 -15.26 1.19
N GLU A 82 3.99 -15.29 2.44
CA GLU A 82 5.17 -14.54 2.88
C GLU A 82 6.31 -14.91 1.94
N TRP A 83 6.52 -14.09 0.93
CA TRP A 83 7.76 -14.10 0.18
C TRP A 83 8.85 -13.83 1.21
N GLU A 84 9.62 -14.86 1.53
CA GLU A 84 10.58 -14.85 2.64
C GLU A 84 11.62 -13.73 2.48
N ARG A 85 11.79 -13.21 1.24
CA ARG A 85 12.81 -12.23 0.89
C ARG A 85 12.30 -11.17 -0.08
N ARG A 86 12.72 -9.94 0.19
CA ARG A 86 12.50 -8.76 -0.66
C ARG A 86 13.83 -8.13 -1.01
N VAL A 87 13.99 -7.75 -2.29
CA VAL A 87 15.10 -6.92 -2.75
C VAL A 87 14.56 -5.63 -3.37
N SER A 88 15.28 -4.53 -3.22
CA SER A 88 14.89 -3.23 -3.77
C SER A 88 16.01 -2.65 -4.63
N PHE A 89 15.66 -2.16 -5.80
CA PHE A 89 16.55 -1.53 -6.76
C PHE A 89 16.15 -0.07 -6.92
N VAL A 90 17.10 0.86 -6.79
CA VAL A 90 16.83 2.30 -6.89
C VAL A 90 17.67 2.87 -8.02
N GLY A 91 17.01 3.26 -9.11
CA GLY A 91 17.62 3.90 -10.29
C GLY A 91 17.24 5.37 -10.42
N GLN A 92 17.99 6.13 -11.22
CA GLN A 92 17.63 7.51 -11.56
C GLN A 92 16.52 7.55 -12.62
N THR A 93 16.31 6.45 -13.34
CA THR A 93 15.17 6.25 -14.24
C THR A 93 14.48 4.91 -13.95
N PRO A 94 13.21 4.71 -14.37
CA PRO A 94 12.57 3.40 -14.27
C PRO A 94 13.38 2.33 -15.02
N ALA A 95 13.87 2.66 -16.22
CA ALA A 95 14.63 1.73 -17.07
C ALA A 95 15.88 1.19 -16.34
N GLU A 96 16.60 2.04 -15.61
CA GLU A 96 17.74 1.62 -14.79
C GLU A 96 17.32 0.67 -13.67
N ALA A 97 16.23 0.97 -12.95
CA ALA A 97 15.74 0.11 -11.87
C ALA A 97 15.33 -1.28 -12.37
N PHE A 98 14.69 -1.36 -13.54
CA PHE A 98 14.34 -2.62 -14.20
C PHE A 98 15.57 -3.38 -14.72
N ALA A 99 16.55 -2.68 -15.31
CA ALA A 99 17.79 -3.31 -15.78
C ALA A 99 18.57 -3.94 -14.62
N MET A 100 18.72 -3.24 -13.49
CA MET A 100 19.39 -3.77 -12.30
C MET A 100 18.67 -5.00 -11.72
N ALA A 101 17.35 -5.00 -11.74
CA ALA A 101 16.56 -6.15 -11.32
C ALA A 101 16.76 -7.36 -12.23
N ALA A 102 16.75 -7.17 -13.55
CA ALA A 102 16.98 -8.24 -14.52
C ALA A 102 18.37 -8.87 -14.35
N ASP A 103 19.42 -8.07 -14.32
CA ASP A 103 20.81 -8.52 -14.10
C ASP A 103 20.97 -9.31 -12.80
N TRP A 104 20.26 -8.90 -11.74
CA TRP A 104 20.31 -9.57 -10.45
C TRP A 104 19.58 -10.92 -10.49
N LEU A 105 18.42 -11.01 -11.13
CA LEU A 105 17.67 -12.25 -11.29
C LEU A 105 18.42 -13.30 -12.11
N GLU A 106 19.10 -12.89 -13.19
CA GLU A 106 19.91 -13.80 -14.02
C GLU A 106 21.02 -14.50 -13.23
N ARG A 107 21.51 -13.86 -12.16
CA ARG A 107 22.57 -14.39 -11.28
C ARG A 107 22.05 -15.24 -10.13
N ARG A 108 20.73 -15.47 -10.03
CA ARG A 108 20.07 -16.12 -8.90
C ARG A 108 19.26 -17.33 -9.33
N PRO A 109 19.92 -18.40 -9.81
CA PRO A 109 19.25 -19.66 -10.14
C PRO A 109 18.70 -20.40 -8.91
N ASP A 110 19.08 -19.96 -7.69
CA ASP A 110 18.57 -20.44 -6.42
C ASP A 110 17.14 -19.94 -6.12
N ILE A 111 16.64 -18.94 -6.85
CA ILE A 111 15.27 -18.47 -6.68
C ILE A 111 14.32 -19.47 -7.33
N GLU A 112 13.54 -20.17 -6.50
CA GLU A 112 12.54 -21.15 -6.94
C GLU A 112 11.31 -20.46 -7.52
N THR A 113 10.88 -19.34 -6.92
CA THR A 113 9.64 -18.66 -7.30
C THR A 113 9.76 -17.14 -7.15
N LEU A 114 9.26 -16.41 -8.16
CA LEU A 114 9.08 -14.96 -8.11
C LEU A 114 7.67 -14.59 -7.67
N GLY A 115 7.60 -13.60 -6.80
CA GLY A 115 6.39 -12.99 -6.32
C GLY A 115 6.03 -11.69 -7.01
N ASP A 116 5.40 -10.80 -6.25
CA ASP A 116 4.95 -9.51 -6.76
C ASP A 116 6.13 -8.59 -7.11
N VAL A 117 5.85 -7.61 -7.98
CA VAL A 117 6.79 -6.58 -8.39
C VAL A 117 6.16 -5.22 -8.13
N GLY A 118 6.68 -4.52 -7.12
CA GLY A 118 6.20 -3.19 -6.74
C GLY A 118 7.06 -2.08 -7.33
N TRP A 119 6.45 -1.04 -7.89
CA TRP A 119 7.16 0.15 -8.39
C TRP A 119 6.70 1.40 -7.67
N HIS A 120 7.67 2.24 -7.25
CA HIS A 120 7.42 3.48 -6.54
C HIS A 120 8.35 4.58 -7.05
N HIS A 121 7.83 5.80 -7.21
CA HIS A 121 8.65 7.00 -7.32
C HIS A 121 8.97 7.52 -5.92
N THR A 122 10.25 7.77 -5.62
CA THR A 122 10.73 8.25 -4.31
C THR A 122 11.53 9.54 -4.48
N ALA A 123 11.79 10.25 -3.38
CA ALA A 123 12.66 11.43 -3.39
C ALA A 123 14.10 11.15 -3.88
N SER A 124 14.53 9.88 -3.90
CA SER A 124 15.86 9.43 -4.33
C SER A 124 15.89 8.81 -5.73
N GLY A 125 14.75 8.75 -6.43
CA GLY A 125 14.64 8.22 -7.80
C GLY A 125 13.48 7.24 -7.96
N HIS A 126 13.68 6.20 -8.75
CA HIS A 126 12.69 5.16 -9.04
C HIS A 126 13.07 3.86 -8.33
N GLN A 127 12.18 3.40 -7.46
CA GLN A 127 12.37 2.16 -6.71
C GLN A 127 11.53 1.03 -7.31
N LEU A 128 12.20 -0.08 -7.63
CA LEU A 128 11.58 -1.36 -7.98
C LEU A 128 11.81 -2.35 -6.83
N ARG A 129 10.76 -3.03 -6.39
CA ARG A 129 10.79 -4.08 -5.36
C ARG A 129 10.43 -5.40 -5.99
N ILE A 130 11.24 -6.42 -5.75
CA ILE A 130 10.94 -7.79 -6.14
C ILE A 130 10.82 -8.62 -4.86
N TYR A 131 9.73 -9.38 -4.80
CA TYR A 131 9.48 -10.38 -3.77
C TYR A 131 9.80 -11.75 -4.36
N PHE A 132 10.48 -12.61 -3.62
CA PHE A 132 10.92 -13.90 -4.12
C PHE A 132 11.12 -14.93 -3.00
N ARG A 133 11.15 -16.21 -3.39
CA ARG A 133 11.47 -17.36 -2.53
C ARG A 133 12.54 -18.19 -3.23
N GLY A 134 13.50 -18.70 -2.46
CA GLY A 134 14.56 -19.58 -2.94
C GLY A 134 14.90 -20.64 -1.91
#